data_AF-A0A3S0Y3H5-F1
#
_entry.id   AF-A0A3S0Y3H5-F1
#
_cell.length_a   1.000
_cell.length_b   1.000
_cell.length_c   1.000
_cell.angle_alpha   90.00
_cell.angle_beta   90.00
_cell.angle_gamma   90.00
#
_symmetry.space_group_name_H-M   'P 1'
#
loop_
_entity.id
_entity.type
_entity.pdbx_description
1 polymer ?
#
loop_
_entity_poly.entity_id
_entity_poly.type
_entity_poly.pdbx_seq_one_letter_code
_entity_poly.pdbx_strand_id
1 'polypeptide(L)'
;MDLAVAVAMGSSLQIAMFIAPILVLVSQLIGQSMNLDFNPFEVLAVAIAVLVTNSISTDGKSNWLEGALLLITYAVVGTAFYFHP
;
A
#
# COMPACT_ATOMS: atom_id res chain seq x y z
N MET A 1 -2.12 -8.98 18.24
CA MET A 1 -2.52 -8.63 16.86
C MET A 1 -2.50 -7.14 16.65
N ASP A 2 -3.13 -6.39 17.54
CA ASP A 2 -3.22 -4.93 17.50
C ASP A 2 -1.86 -4.25 17.36
N LEU A 3 -0.83 -4.71 18.09
CA LEU A 3 0.54 -4.19 17.93
C LEU A 3 1.10 -4.43 16.52
N ALA A 4 0.89 -5.62 15.95
CA ALA A 4 1.40 -5.95 14.62
C ALA A 4 0.68 -5.15 13.52
N VAL A 5 -0.65 -5.01 13.62
CA VAL A 5 -1.46 -4.19 12.73
C VAL A 5 -1.08 -2.71 12.87
N ALA A 6 -0.92 -2.21 14.10
CA ALA A 6 -0.50 -0.83 14.34
C ALA A 6 0.89 -0.52 13.79
N VAL A 7 1.84 -1.45 13.91
CA VAL A 7 3.18 -1.30 13.31
C VAL A 7 3.09 -1.27 11.78
N ALA A 8 2.32 -2.18 11.18
CA ALA A 8 2.13 -2.22 9.73
C ALA A 8 1.46 -0.95 9.21
N MET A 9 0.32 -0.56 9.80
CA MET A 9 -0.40 0.67 9.43
C MET A 9 0.44 1.92 9.68
N GLY A 10 1.15 2.00 10.81
CA GLY A 10 2.04 3.11 11.13
C GLY A 10 3.15 3.27 10.09
N SER A 11 3.76 2.18 9.66
CA SER A 11 4.76 2.19 8.59
C SER A 11 4.16 2.65 7.26
N SER A 12 2.99 2.15 6.86
CA SER A 12 2.30 2.59 5.63
C SER A 12 1.95 4.08 5.65
N LEU A 13 1.47 4.59 6.78
CA LEU A 13 1.14 6.00 6.96
C LEU A 13 2.38 6.89 6.88
N GLN A 14 3.51 6.46 7.45
CA GLN A 14 4.78 7.18 7.32
C GLN A 14 5.25 7.24 5.87
N ILE A 15 5.14 6.14 5.13
CA ILE A 15 5.49 6.12 3.71
C ILE A 15 4.64 7.12 2.93
N ALA A 16 3.32 7.10 3.15
CA ALA A 16 2.37 7.95 2.43
C ALA A 16 2.48 9.44 2.80
N MET A 17 2.53 9.77 4.08
CA MET A 17 2.48 11.17 4.56
C MET A 17 3.84 11.85 4.63
N PHE A 18 4.93 11.08 4.76
CA PHE A 18 6.27 11.65 4.99
C PHE A 18 7.24 11.30 3.88
N ILE A 19 7.42 10.01 3.58
CA ILE A 19 8.46 9.58 2.64
C ILE A 19 8.13 10.06 1.22
N ALA A 20 6.91 9.88 0.72
CA ALA A 20 6.54 10.28 -0.63
C ALA A 20 6.72 11.81 -0.88
N PRO A 21 6.23 12.71 -0.02
CA PRO A 21 6.49 14.14 -0.17
C PRO A 21 7.97 14.52 -0.09
N ILE A 22 8.73 13.88 0.80
CA ILE A 22 10.18 14.14 0.91
C ILE A 22 10.90 13.73 -0.36
N LEU A 23 10.55 12.58 -0.95
CA LEU A 23 11.16 12.14 -2.19
C LEU A 23 10.90 13.14 -3.32
N VAL A 24 9.69 13.70 -3.42
CA VAL A 24 9.38 14.77 -4.40
C VAL A 24 10.28 15.99 -4.18
N LEU A 25 10.41 16.47 -2.93
CA LEU A 25 11.27 17.62 -2.60
C LEU A 25 12.75 17.35 -2.89
N VAL A 26 13.25 16.17 -2.53
CA VAL A 26 14.65 15.75 -2.75
C VAL A 26 14.93 15.57 -4.24
N SER A 27 13.97 15.05 -5.01
CA SER A 27 14.09 14.87 -6.46
C SER A 27 14.41 16.19 -7.16
N GLN A 28 13.75 17.27 -6.72
CA GLN A 28 13.99 18.62 -7.24
C GLN A 28 15.40 19.14 -6.92
N LEU A 29 16.00 18.71 -5.81
CA LEU A 29 17.39 19.06 -5.45
C LEU A 29 18.43 18.27 -6.26
N ILE A 30 18.12 17.03 -6.64
CA ILE A 30 19.01 16.13 -7.41
C ILE A 30 18.89 16.38 -8.93
N GLY A 31 17.92 17.20 -9.35
CA GLY A 31 17.68 17.51 -10.76
C GLY A 31 16.95 16.41 -11.52
N GLN A 32 16.34 15.45 -10.81
CA GLN A 32 15.41 14.47 -11.39
C GLN A 32 14.01 14.78 -10.90
N SER A 33 13.06 15.08 -11.78
CA SER A 33 11.70 15.40 -11.35
C SER A 33 10.91 14.13 -11.00
N MET A 34 10.69 13.87 -9.72
CA MET A 34 9.71 12.88 -9.23
C MET A 34 8.40 13.60 -8.90
N ASN A 35 7.31 13.16 -9.53
CA ASN A 35 5.96 13.67 -9.27
C ASN A 35 5.10 12.57 -8.62
N LEU A 36 4.00 12.96 -7.98
CA LEU A 36 2.96 12.03 -7.51
C LEU A 36 1.96 11.69 -8.62
N ASP A 37 2.46 11.53 -9.85
CA ASP A 37 1.67 11.17 -11.02
C ASP A 37 1.76 9.65 -11.22
N PHE A 38 0.92 8.94 -10.47
CA PHE A 38 0.86 7.48 -10.51
C PHE A 38 -0.06 7.01 -11.65
N ASN A 39 0.25 5.84 -12.22
CA ASN A 39 -0.63 5.24 -13.22
C ASN A 39 -2.01 4.99 -12.59
N PRO A 40 -3.15 5.26 -13.27
CA PRO A 40 -4.48 4.94 -12.76
C PRO A 40 -4.61 3.50 -12.24
N PHE A 41 -3.89 2.55 -12.84
CA PHE A 41 -3.81 1.17 -12.38
C PHE A 41 -3.16 1.03 -10.98
N GLU A 42 -2.07 1.76 -10.74
CA GLU A 42 -1.39 1.79 -9.44
C GLU A 42 -2.27 2.39 -8.35
N VAL A 43 -2.93 3.51 -8.66
CA VAL A 43 -3.85 4.18 -7.74
C VAL A 43 -5.00 3.25 -7.37
N LEU A 44 -5.56 2.53 -8.35
CA LEU A 44 -6.63 1.57 -8.12
C LEU A 44 -6.16 0.39 -7.26
N ALA A 45 -4.97 -0.16 -7.53
CA ALA A 45 -4.39 -1.25 -6.76
C ALA A 45 -4.18 -0.87 -5.28
N VAL A 46 -3.66 0.33 -5.02
CA VAL A 46 -3.50 0.87 -3.66
C VAL A 46 -4.86 1.09 -2.99
N ALA A 47 -5.84 1.63 -3.72
CA ALA A 47 -7.19 1.81 -3.18
C ALA A 47 -7.83 0.48 -2.75
N ILE A 48 -7.72 -0.57 -3.58
CA ILE A 48 -8.19 -1.91 -3.25
C ILE A 48 -7.46 -2.45 -2.02
N ALA A 49 -6.13 -2.32 -1.96
CA ALA A 49 -5.34 -2.79 -0.83
C ALA A 49 -5.75 -2.11 0.49
N VAL A 50 -5.99 -0.80 0.47
CA VAL A 50 -6.45 -0.04 1.64
C VAL A 50 -7.86 -0.48 2.05
N LEU A 51 -8.78 -0.64 1.10
CA LEU A 51 -10.15 -1.07 1.39
C LEU A 51 -10.20 -2.46 2.02
N VAL A 52 -9.50 -3.44 1.44
CA VAL A 52 -9.46 -4.82 1.94
C VAL A 52 -8.80 -4.88 3.32
N THR A 53 -7.66 -4.21 3.49
CA THR A 53 -6.94 -4.20 4.77
C THR A 53 -7.76 -3.53 5.88
N ASN A 54 -8.44 -2.44 5.57
CA ASN A 54 -9.30 -1.74 6.54
C ASN A 54 -10.53 -2.60 6.90
N SER A 55 -11.16 -3.24 5.92
CA SER A 55 -12.31 -4.14 6.15
C SER A 55 -11.95 -5.28 7.09
N ILE A 56 -10.78 -5.91 6.93
CA ILE A 56 -10.34 -7.02 7.79
C ILE A 56 -9.90 -6.52 9.17
N SER A 57 -9.31 -5.33 9.25
CA SER A 57 -8.83 -4.77 10.52
C SER A 57 -9.96 -4.26 11.43
N THR A 58 -11.14 -3.97 10.89
CA THR A 58 -12.26 -3.35 11.63
C THR A 58 -12.93 -4.34 12.60
N ASP A 59 -12.93 -5.64 12.30
CA ASP A 59 -13.60 -6.65 13.13
C ASP A 59 -12.81 -7.01 14.42
N GLY A 60 -11.58 -6.50 14.58
CA GLY A 60 -10.76 -6.64 15.80
C GLY A 60 -10.31 -8.07 16.11
N LYS A 61 -10.68 -9.03 15.28
CA LYS A 61 -10.27 -10.44 15.33
C LYS A 61 -9.64 -10.77 13.99
N SER A 62 -8.64 -11.65 14.00
CA SER A 62 -8.08 -12.18 12.77
C SER A 62 -8.03 -13.68 12.80
N ASN A 63 -8.27 -14.25 11.64
CA ASN A 63 -8.23 -15.69 11.44
C ASN A 63 -7.23 -16.05 10.32
N TRP A 64 -6.84 -17.32 10.26
CA TRP A 64 -5.89 -17.80 9.25
C TRP A 64 -6.41 -17.63 7.80
N LEU A 65 -7.73 -17.80 7.58
CA LEU A 65 -8.37 -17.62 6.29
C LEU A 65 -8.34 -16.15 5.82
N GLU A 66 -8.54 -15.18 6.71
CA GLU A 66 -8.35 -13.75 6.40
C GLU A 66 -6.90 -13.45 6.03
N GLY A 67 -5.94 -14.02 6.75
CA GLY A 67 -4.53 -13.94 6.39
C GLY A 67 -4.24 -14.53 5.00
N ALA A 68 -4.82 -15.70 4.69
CA ALA A 68 -4.71 -16.31 3.38
C ALA A 68 -5.36 -15.43 2.28
N LEU A 69 -6.50 -14.81 2.57
CA LEU A 69 -7.18 -13.90 1.64
C LEU A 69 -6.34 -12.65 1.34
N LEU A 70 -5.66 -12.09 2.34
CA LEU A 70 -4.71 -10.98 2.16
C LEU A 70 -3.54 -11.40 1.26
N LEU A 71 -2.96 -12.57 1.49
CA LEU A 71 -1.86 -13.10 0.67
C LEU A 71 -2.29 -13.38 -0.78
N ILE A 72 -3.48 -13.96 -0.98
CA ILE A 72 -4.05 -14.21 -2.31
C ILE A 72 -4.31 -12.88 -3.02
N THR A 73 -4.89 -11.89 -2.33
CA THR A 73 -5.13 -10.56 -2.90
C THR A 73 -3.82 -9.92 -3.35
N TYR A 74 -2.77 -10.00 -2.52
CA TYR A 74 -1.43 -9.52 -2.88
C TYR A 74 -0.86 -10.24 -4.10
N ALA A 75 -0.99 -11.58 -4.17
CA ALA A 75 -0.51 -12.36 -5.31
C ALA A 75 -1.25 -12.03 -6.62
N VAL A 76 -2.57 -11.82 -6.55
CA VAL A 76 -3.40 -11.43 -7.71
C VAL A 76 -2.99 -10.05 -8.20
N VAL A 77 -2.87 -9.06 -7.30
CA VAL A 77 -2.42 -7.71 -7.66
C VAL A 77 -0.99 -7.76 -8.23
N GLY A 78 -0.08 -8.49 -7.59
CA GLY A 78 1.30 -8.64 -8.06
C GLY A 78 1.39 -9.29 -9.45
N THR A 79 0.55 -10.29 -9.72
CA THR A 79 0.45 -10.91 -11.05
C THR A 79 -0.13 -9.93 -12.07
N ALA A 80 -1.12 -9.12 -11.69
CA ALA A 80 -1.68 -8.10 -12.56
C ALA A 80 -0.63 -7.03 -12.93
N PHE A 81 0.23 -6.63 -11.99
CA PHE A 81 1.39 -5.77 -12.27
C PHE A 81 2.43 -6.44 -13.18
N TYR A 82 2.64 -7.74 -13.07
CA TYR A 82 3.57 -8.47 -13.95
C TYR A 82 3.14 -8.44 -15.42
N PHE A 83 1.84 -8.45 -15.69
CA PHE A 83 1.28 -8.39 -17.04
C PHE A 83 0.89 -6.97 -17.48
N HIS A 84 1.06 -5.96 -16.62
CA HIS A 84 0.78 -4.57 -16.95
C HIS A 84 1.88 -4.03 -17.87
N PRO A 85 1.53 -3.43 -19.04
CA PRO A 85 2.50 -2.93 -20.02
C PRO A 85 3.22 -1.65 -19.57
#